data_AF-A0A3C1S585-F1
#
_entry.id   AF-A0A3C1S585-F1
#
_cell.length_a   1.000
_cell.length_b   1.000
_cell.length_c   1.000
_cell.angle_alpha   90.00
_cell.angle_beta   90.00
_cell.angle_gamma   90.00
#
_symmetry.space_group_name_H-M   'P 1'
#
loop_
_entity.id
_entity.type
_entity.pdbx_description
1 polymer ?
#
loop_
_entity_poly.entity_id
_entity_poly.type
_entity_poly.pdbx_seq_one_letter_code
_entity_poly.pdbx_strand_id
1 'polypeptide(L)'
;YNAGIKAAFSYLVDNTSMTQEMADAEIAKRTIRFTEGEGNPVVILDEDLTDLTAINPALLNFRQTTADDLIVLPAKPFIGTTVGGDPTKVNGVSVALEDKWVLTAEEKSKVITATDLYNTSIKTTADRENLALADIKATLEQASKSGVVFDEFTMNTSLVSGGLVGLDGIHLTARGYAFMANTILKAIDDEYESNFANATNTLAKAEDFPTNYSPTLLP
;
A
#
# COMPACT_ATOMS: atom_id res chain seq x y z
N TYR A 1 -7.06 20.28 20.62
CA TYR A 1 -7.43 19.91 19.25
C TYR A 1 -8.95 19.71 19.09
N ASN A 2 -9.55 18.64 19.63
CA ASN A 2 -10.97 18.29 19.42
C ASN A 2 -12.01 19.41 19.68
N ALA A 3 -11.83 20.22 20.73
CA ALA A 3 -12.73 21.35 20.96
C ALA A 3 -12.57 22.46 19.90
N GLY A 4 -11.34 22.68 19.44
CA GLY A 4 -11.01 23.67 18.42
C GLY A 4 -11.59 23.33 17.05
N ILE A 5 -11.53 22.06 16.63
CA ILE A 5 -12.15 21.63 15.36
C ILE A 5 -13.67 21.86 15.37
N LYS A 6 -14.37 21.57 16.49
CA LYS A 6 -15.82 21.80 16.59
C LYS A 6 -16.17 23.29 16.44
N ALA A 7 -15.41 24.17 17.09
CA ALA A 7 -15.61 25.61 16.97
C ALA A 7 -15.32 26.11 15.54
N ALA A 8 -14.26 25.61 14.91
CA ALA A 8 -13.88 25.99 13.55
C ALA A 8 -14.93 25.54 12.51
N PHE A 9 -15.43 24.31 12.63
CA PHE A 9 -16.48 23.82 11.73
C PHE A 9 -17.84 24.52 11.95
N SER A 10 -18.20 24.86 13.20
CA SER A 10 -19.36 25.72 13.46
C SER A 10 -19.23 27.08 12.76
N TYR A 11 -18.05 27.70 12.84
CA TYR A 11 -17.77 28.94 12.13
C TYR A 11 -17.90 28.79 10.61
N LEU A 12 -17.39 27.68 10.03
CA LEU A 12 -17.52 27.42 8.60
C LEU A 12 -18.97 27.25 8.16
N VAL A 13 -19.80 26.55 8.94
CA VAL A 13 -21.25 26.40 8.65
C VAL A 13 -21.94 27.75 8.63
N ASP A 14 -21.62 28.63 9.59
CA ASP A 14 -22.26 29.95 9.70
C ASP A 14 -21.81 30.95 8.63
N ASN A 15 -20.60 30.79 8.08
CA ASN A 15 -19.95 31.80 7.24
C ASN A 15 -19.62 31.35 5.81
N THR A 16 -19.90 30.09 5.44
CA THR A 16 -19.61 29.53 4.12
C THR A 16 -20.77 28.68 3.59
N SER A 17 -20.59 28.01 2.45
CA SER A 17 -21.57 27.07 1.91
C SER A 17 -21.47 25.65 2.49
N MET A 18 -20.64 25.44 3.51
CA MET A 18 -20.53 24.15 4.21
C MET A 18 -21.82 23.83 4.96
N THR A 19 -22.38 22.64 4.75
CA THR A 19 -23.56 22.19 5.52
C THR A 19 -23.15 21.60 6.87
N GLN A 20 -24.11 21.52 7.79
CA GLN A 20 -23.88 20.89 9.10
C GLN A 20 -23.48 19.41 8.94
N GLU A 21 -24.06 18.69 7.98
CA GLU A 21 -23.75 17.29 7.72
C GLU A 21 -22.29 17.10 7.25
N MET A 22 -21.80 17.99 6.39
CA MET A 22 -20.40 17.99 5.95
C MET A 22 -19.44 18.28 7.11
N ALA A 23 -19.78 19.29 7.93
CA ALA A 23 -19.02 19.64 9.12
C ALA A 23 -18.97 18.48 10.13
N ASP A 24 -20.08 17.81 10.39
CA ASP A 24 -20.16 16.68 11.30
C ASP A 24 -19.32 15.48 10.81
N ALA A 25 -19.33 15.21 9.50
CA ALA A 25 -18.51 14.17 8.90
C ALA A 25 -17.00 14.45 9.06
N GLU A 26 -16.57 15.69 8.85
CA GLU A 26 -15.19 16.12 9.07
C GLU A 26 -14.78 16.08 10.55
N ILE A 27 -15.64 16.57 11.44
CA ILE A 27 -15.40 16.49 12.90
C ILE A 27 -15.25 15.03 13.32
N ALA A 28 -16.07 14.12 12.79
CA ALA A 28 -16.00 12.69 13.09
C ALA A 28 -14.65 12.11 12.67
N LYS A 29 -14.18 12.40 11.44
CA LYS A 29 -12.85 11.97 10.96
C LYS A 29 -11.71 12.51 11.83
N ARG A 30 -11.77 13.78 12.23
CA ARG A 30 -10.70 14.50 12.97
C ARG A 30 -10.70 14.25 14.47
N THR A 31 -11.74 13.65 15.03
CA THR A 31 -11.82 13.45 16.48
C THR A 31 -10.80 12.41 16.92
N ILE A 32 -9.74 12.86 17.60
CA ILE A 32 -8.70 11.99 18.14
C ILE A 32 -9.12 11.50 19.52
N ARG A 33 -9.12 10.18 19.72
CA ARG A 33 -9.41 9.57 21.02
C ARG A 33 -8.43 8.44 21.29
N PHE A 34 -7.82 8.49 22.46
CA PHE A 34 -7.07 7.37 23.00
C PHE A 34 -7.86 6.71 24.13
N THR A 35 -7.75 5.40 24.21
CA THR A 35 -8.24 4.59 25.33
C THR A 35 -7.07 3.83 25.94
N GLU A 36 -7.13 3.54 27.24
CA GLU A 36 -6.12 2.69 27.88
C GLU A 36 -6.11 1.30 27.21
N GLY A 37 -4.92 0.81 26.87
CA GLY A 37 -4.73 -0.48 26.20
C GLY A 37 -4.00 -0.38 24.87
N GLU A 38 -3.82 -1.56 24.27
CA GLU A 38 -3.17 -1.72 22.97
C GLU A 38 -4.14 -1.43 21.81
N GLY A 39 -3.60 -1.25 20.60
CA GLY A 39 -4.41 -1.14 19.39
C GLY A 39 -5.03 0.23 19.13
N ASN A 40 -4.62 1.28 19.86
CA ASN A 40 -4.98 2.64 19.50
C ASN A 40 -4.44 3.00 18.10
N PRO A 41 -5.27 3.53 17.18
CA PRO A 41 -4.78 3.98 15.89
C PRO A 41 -3.80 5.14 16.05
N VAL A 42 -2.78 5.17 15.19
CA VAL A 42 -1.80 6.26 15.16
C VAL A 42 -2.43 7.54 14.61
N VAL A 43 -1.94 8.69 15.08
CA VAL A 43 -2.29 10.01 14.55
C VAL A 43 -1.44 10.32 13.34
N ILE A 44 -2.05 10.84 12.28
CA ILE A 44 -1.44 11.17 11.00
C ILE A 44 -1.79 12.58 10.57
N LEU A 45 -0.96 13.15 9.69
CA LEU A 45 -1.33 14.29 8.88
C LEU A 45 -2.05 13.76 7.62
N ASP A 46 -3.26 14.26 7.35
CA ASP A 46 -4.05 13.89 6.17
C ASP A 46 -4.32 15.14 5.32
N GLU A 47 -3.70 15.22 4.14
CA GLU A 47 -3.83 16.36 3.25
C GLU A 47 -5.22 16.51 2.60
N ASP A 48 -6.03 15.44 2.57
CA ASP A 48 -7.35 15.44 1.94
C ASP A 48 -8.44 16.00 2.88
N LEU A 49 -8.12 16.39 4.12
CA LEU A 49 -9.07 17.06 5.04
C LEU A 49 -9.15 18.59 4.81
N THR A 50 -10.29 19.20 5.14
CA THR A 50 -10.53 20.66 5.00
C THR A 50 -9.52 21.52 5.78
N ASP A 51 -8.68 22.31 5.13
CA ASP A 51 -7.69 23.13 5.84
C ASP A 51 -8.35 24.17 6.79
N LEU A 52 -8.07 24.05 8.09
CA LEU A 52 -8.57 24.94 9.14
C LEU A 52 -7.55 25.97 9.61
N THR A 53 -6.33 25.97 9.04
CA THR A 53 -5.22 26.81 9.53
C THR A 53 -5.48 28.31 9.35
N ALA A 54 -6.32 28.68 8.38
CA ALA A 54 -6.79 30.06 8.20
C ALA A 54 -7.70 30.55 9.35
N ILE A 55 -8.41 29.64 10.03
CA ILE A 55 -9.25 29.94 11.20
C ILE A 55 -8.40 29.89 12.46
N ASN A 56 -7.58 28.85 12.59
CA ASN A 56 -6.65 28.69 13.69
C ASN A 56 -5.42 27.87 13.23
N PRO A 57 -4.21 28.46 13.25
CA PRO A 57 -3.00 27.81 12.73
C PRO A 57 -2.60 26.55 13.51
N ALA A 58 -3.13 26.32 14.72
CA ALA A 58 -2.89 25.11 15.49
C ALA A 58 -3.81 23.93 15.07
N LEU A 59 -4.79 24.16 14.20
CA LEU A 59 -5.71 23.13 13.70
C LEU A 59 -5.22 22.54 12.38
N LEU A 60 -4.03 21.96 12.42
CA LEU A 60 -3.49 21.15 11.32
C LEU A 60 -4.42 19.97 11.01
N ASN A 61 -4.28 19.39 9.83
CA ASN A 61 -5.13 18.31 9.35
C ASN A 61 -4.78 16.96 9.99
N PHE A 62 -5.06 16.82 11.28
CA PHE A 62 -4.82 15.60 12.03
C PHE A 62 -6.06 14.74 12.10
N ARG A 63 -5.86 13.43 11.93
CA ARG A 63 -6.82 12.40 12.29
C ARG A 63 -6.11 11.16 12.78
N GLN A 64 -6.89 10.24 13.33
CA GLN A 64 -6.43 8.88 13.55
C GLN A 64 -6.57 8.06 12.26
N THR A 65 -5.69 7.07 12.11
CA THR A 65 -5.79 6.06 11.05
C THR A 65 -7.06 5.24 11.16
N THR A 66 -7.49 4.71 10.03
CA THR A 66 -8.60 3.79 9.83
C THR A 66 -8.06 2.43 9.36
N ALA A 67 -8.93 1.42 9.30
CA ALA A 67 -8.55 0.12 8.74
C ALA A 67 -8.25 0.17 7.23
N ASP A 68 -8.65 1.24 6.55
CA ASP A 68 -8.42 1.43 5.11
C ASP A 68 -7.08 2.09 4.81
N ASP A 69 -6.42 2.69 5.80
CA ASP A 69 -5.08 3.27 5.64
C ASP A 69 -4.02 2.17 5.79
N LEU A 70 -2.95 2.28 5.02
CA LEU A 70 -1.83 1.34 5.04
C LEU A 70 -0.59 1.99 5.64
N ILE A 71 -0.12 1.46 6.77
CA ILE A 71 1.17 1.85 7.34
C ILE A 71 2.29 1.14 6.57
N VAL A 72 3.27 1.90 6.07
CA VAL A 72 4.37 1.32 5.30
C VAL A 72 5.33 0.53 6.19
N LEU A 73 5.90 -0.56 5.66
CA LEU A 73 6.79 -1.45 6.43
C LEU A 73 7.97 -0.71 7.11
N PRO A 74 8.64 0.26 6.45
CA PRO A 74 9.70 1.06 7.09
C PRO A 74 9.26 1.91 8.30
N ALA A 75 7.96 2.13 8.52
CA ALA A 75 7.46 2.88 9.67
C ALA A 75 7.58 2.10 10.99
N LYS A 76 7.72 0.77 10.94
CA LYS A 76 7.74 -0.10 12.12
C LYS A 76 8.75 0.32 13.20
N PRO A 77 10.04 0.58 12.89
CA PRO A 77 10.99 1.07 13.89
C PRO A 77 10.81 2.54 14.28
N PHE A 78 9.98 3.30 13.55
CA PHE A 78 9.80 4.74 13.74
C PHE A 78 8.63 5.07 14.67
N ILE A 79 7.50 4.37 14.51
CA ILE A 79 6.30 4.58 15.34
C ILE A 79 6.62 4.31 16.81
N GLY A 80 6.17 5.18 17.71
CA GLY A 80 6.40 5.07 19.15
C GLY A 80 7.76 5.62 19.62
N THR A 81 8.63 6.07 18.71
CA THR A 81 9.88 6.74 19.09
C THR A 81 9.64 8.17 19.56
N THR A 82 10.53 8.69 20.42
CA THR A 82 10.46 10.06 20.92
C THR A 82 11.14 11.04 19.96
N VAL A 83 10.61 12.25 19.86
CA VAL A 83 11.22 13.33 19.06
C VAL A 83 12.18 14.12 19.92
N GLY A 84 13.47 14.10 19.58
CA GLY A 84 14.51 14.84 20.32
C GLY A 84 14.71 14.38 21.77
N GLY A 85 14.32 13.13 22.09
CA GLY A 85 14.40 12.60 23.46
C GLY A 85 13.30 13.08 24.40
N ASP A 86 12.33 13.86 23.92
CA ASP A 86 11.21 14.35 24.73
C ASP A 86 10.13 13.26 24.88
N PRO A 87 9.88 12.75 26.10
CA PRO A 87 8.91 11.68 26.33
C PRO A 87 7.46 12.12 26.08
N THR A 88 7.19 13.42 25.99
CA THR A 88 5.85 13.96 25.67
C THR A 88 5.59 14.02 24.18
N LYS A 89 6.61 13.83 23.34
CA LYS A 89 6.55 13.90 21.87
C LYS A 89 6.86 12.54 21.27
N VAL A 90 5.81 11.78 20.97
CA VAL A 90 5.90 10.41 20.48
C VAL A 90 5.30 10.31 19.08
N ASN A 91 6.09 9.80 18.13
CA ASN A 91 5.68 9.63 16.73
C ASN A 91 4.50 8.65 16.62
N GLY A 92 3.43 9.09 15.97
CA GLY A 92 2.16 8.38 15.84
C GLY A 92 1.22 8.53 17.03
N VAL A 93 1.59 9.29 18.08
CA VAL A 93 0.72 9.53 19.25
C VAL A 93 0.48 11.02 19.45
N SER A 94 1.45 11.75 20.00
CA SER A 94 1.38 13.20 20.21
C SER A 94 2.05 13.99 19.09
N VAL A 95 2.86 13.32 18.26
CA VAL A 95 3.39 13.84 17.01
C VAL A 95 2.78 13.02 15.88
N ALA A 96 2.01 13.67 15.00
CA ALA A 96 1.39 13.01 13.87
C ALA A 96 2.46 12.42 12.93
N LEU A 97 2.20 11.24 12.35
CA LEU A 97 3.04 10.71 11.29
C LEU A 97 2.91 11.59 10.04
N GLU A 98 4.06 11.89 9.44
CA GLU A 98 4.16 12.49 8.11
C GLU A 98 3.67 11.53 7.02
N ASP A 99 3.28 12.12 5.90
CA ASP A 99 2.74 11.48 4.69
C ASP A 99 3.50 10.22 4.24
N LYS A 100 4.84 10.28 4.23
CA LYS A 100 5.70 9.14 3.82
C LYS A 100 5.52 7.85 4.61
N TRP A 101 4.86 7.89 5.77
CA TRP A 101 4.69 6.73 6.65
C TRP A 101 3.35 6.02 6.47
N VAL A 102 2.37 6.67 5.82
CA VAL A 102 1.00 6.19 5.75
C VAL A 102 0.44 6.45 4.36
N LEU A 103 -0.07 5.42 3.71
CA LEU A 103 -0.85 5.56 2.50
C LEU A 103 -2.33 5.57 2.88
N THR A 104 -2.98 6.72 2.73
CA THR A 104 -4.39 6.90 3.05
C THR A 104 -5.31 6.16 2.09
N ALA A 105 -6.59 5.99 2.45
CA ALA A 105 -7.59 5.39 1.57
C ALA A 105 -7.72 6.14 0.24
N GLU A 106 -7.71 7.47 0.29
CA GLU A 106 -7.77 8.37 -0.87
C GLU A 106 -6.54 8.19 -1.78
N GLU A 107 -5.33 8.19 -1.23
CA GLU A 107 -4.11 7.94 -1.99
C GLU A 107 -4.06 6.53 -2.59
N LYS A 108 -4.45 5.51 -1.81
CA LYS A 108 -4.58 4.14 -2.30
C LYS A 108 -5.52 4.05 -3.50
N SER A 109 -6.65 4.76 -3.46
CA SER A 109 -7.59 4.83 -4.58
C SER A 109 -6.99 5.54 -5.80
N LYS A 110 -6.26 6.65 -5.59
CA LYS A 110 -5.53 7.38 -6.65
C LYS A 110 -4.51 6.45 -7.34
N VAL A 111 -3.72 5.70 -6.56
CA VAL A 111 -2.74 4.73 -7.07
C VAL A 111 -3.39 3.61 -7.87
N ILE A 112 -4.41 2.94 -7.32
CA ILE A 112 -5.12 1.85 -8.00
C ILE A 112 -5.73 2.32 -9.32
N THR A 113 -6.38 3.49 -9.30
CA THR A 113 -6.98 4.08 -10.51
C THR A 113 -5.93 4.32 -11.59
N ALA A 114 -4.78 4.90 -11.22
CA ALA A 114 -3.70 5.13 -12.17
C ALA A 114 -3.14 3.80 -12.71
N THR A 115 -2.91 2.81 -11.85
CA THR A 115 -2.44 1.47 -12.26
C THR A 115 -3.41 0.80 -13.23
N ASP A 116 -4.72 0.90 -13.00
CA ASP A 116 -5.74 0.30 -13.87
C ASP A 116 -5.81 1.00 -15.23
N LEU A 117 -5.63 2.32 -15.28
CA LEU A 117 -5.54 3.07 -16.53
C LEU A 117 -4.29 2.68 -17.34
N TYR A 118 -3.15 2.50 -16.69
CA TYR A 118 -1.95 2.01 -17.36
C TYR A 118 -2.13 0.58 -17.89
N ASN A 119 -2.68 -0.33 -17.09
CA ASN A 119 -2.95 -1.70 -17.53
C ASN A 119 -3.92 -1.75 -18.72
N THR A 120 -4.96 -0.90 -18.71
CA THR A 120 -5.89 -0.76 -19.83
C THR A 120 -5.18 -0.28 -21.10
N SER A 121 -4.28 0.70 -20.97
CA SER A 121 -3.50 1.24 -22.09
C SER A 121 -2.51 0.23 -22.67
N ILE A 122 -1.83 -0.53 -21.79
CA ILE A 122 -0.93 -1.62 -22.16
C ILE A 122 -1.72 -2.70 -22.90
N LYS A 123 -2.86 -3.15 -22.34
CA LYS A 123 -3.71 -4.16 -22.97
C LYS A 123 -4.19 -3.72 -24.35
N THR A 124 -4.72 -2.50 -24.45
CA THR A 124 -5.20 -1.96 -25.73
C THR A 124 -4.09 -1.93 -26.78
N THR A 125 -2.86 -1.61 -26.37
CA THR A 125 -1.70 -1.61 -27.27
C THR A 125 -1.31 -3.03 -27.66
N ALA A 126 -1.27 -3.96 -26.70
CA ALA A 126 -0.96 -5.35 -26.94
C ALA A 126 -1.94 -6.00 -27.92
N ASP A 127 -3.25 -5.83 -27.69
CA ASP A 127 -4.31 -6.34 -28.57
C ASP A 127 -4.19 -5.76 -30.00
N ARG A 128 -3.88 -4.47 -30.12
CA ARG A 128 -3.78 -3.77 -31.42
C ARG A 128 -2.56 -4.22 -32.23
N GLU A 129 -1.45 -4.49 -31.55
CA GLU A 129 -0.16 -4.85 -32.16
C GLU A 129 0.08 -6.36 -32.18
N ASN A 130 -0.91 -7.17 -31.74
CA ASN A 130 -0.80 -8.63 -31.62
C ASN A 130 0.43 -9.04 -30.78
N LEU A 131 0.58 -8.43 -29.60
CA LEU A 131 1.66 -8.69 -28.66
C LEU A 131 1.17 -9.53 -27.49
N ALA A 132 1.95 -10.55 -27.14
CA ALA A 132 1.69 -11.37 -25.95
C ALA A 132 1.63 -10.51 -24.69
N LEU A 133 0.59 -10.72 -23.88
CA LEU A 133 0.39 -9.99 -22.62
C LEU A 133 0.15 -10.96 -21.46
N ALA A 134 1.07 -10.96 -20.51
CA ALA A 134 0.88 -11.67 -19.24
C ALA A 134 0.10 -10.79 -18.24
N ASP A 135 -0.99 -11.32 -17.69
CA ASP A 135 -1.74 -10.66 -16.62
C ASP A 135 -1.08 -10.86 -15.25
N ILE A 136 -0.06 -10.03 -15.00
CA ILE A 136 0.67 -10.03 -13.73
C ILE A 136 -0.21 -9.55 -12.57
N LYS A 137 -1.18 -8.65 -12.83
CA LYS A 137 -2.12 -8.16 -11.80
C LYS A 137 -2.97 -9.32 -11.28
N ALA A 138 -3.63 -10.05 -12.17
CA ALA A 138 -4.42 -11.22 -11.78
C ALA A 138 -3.58 -12.28 -11.07
N THR A 139 -2.34 -12.49 -11.52
CA THR A 139 -1.40 -13.43 -10.89
C THR A 139 -1.10 -13.04 -9.44
N LEU A 140 -0.79 -11.76 -9.18
CA LEU A 140 -0.50 -11.26 -7.82
C LEU A 140 -1.76 -11.23 -6.94
N GLU A 141 -2.92 -10.92 -7.51
CA GLU A 141 -4.20 -11.01 -6.78
C GLU A 141 -4.49 -12.44 -6.34
N GLN A 142 -4.31 -13.43 -7.22
CA GLN A 142 -4.45 -14.85 -6.87
C GLN A 142 -3.45 -15.22 -5.76
N ALA A 143 -2.18 -14.84 -5.92
CA ALA A 143 -1.16 -15.12 -4.94
C ALA A 143 -1.49 -14.55 -3.54
N SER A 144 -2.11 -13.37 -3.47
CA SER A 144 -2.52 -12.76 -2.20
C SER A 144 -3.72 -13.44 -1.53
N LYS A 145 -4.64 -14.02 -2.32
CA LYS A 145 -5.89 -14.60 -1.82
C LYS A 145 -5.76 -16.08 -1.48
N SER A 146 -5.15 -16.85 -2.38
CA SER A 146 -5.07 -18.32 -2.30
C SER A 146 -3.67 -18.88 -2.42
N GLY A 147 -2.68 -18.04 -2.75
CA GLY A 147 -1.36 -18.49 -3.16
C GLY A 147 -1.32 -18.99 -4.61
N VAL A 148 -0.10 -19.26 -5.06
CA VAL A 148 0.25 -19.83 -6.37
C VAL A 148 1.19 -21.01 -6.18
N VAL A 149 1.03 -22.03 -7.02
CA VAL A 149 1.92 -23.20 -7.02
C VAL A 149 2.98 -23.02 -8.09
N PHE A 150 4.24 -23.19 -7.70
CA PHE A 150 5.38 -23.25 -8.60
C PHE A 150 6.19 -24.50 -8.25
N ASP A 151 6.10 -25.50 -9.13
CA ASP A 151 6.59 -26.86 -8.91
C ASP A 151 6.07 -27.41 -7.56
N GLU A 152 6.95 -27.89 -6.68
CA GLU A 152 6.59 -28.40 -5.35
C GLU A 152 6.30 -27.31 -4.31
N PHE A 153 6.45 -26.02 -4.66
CA PHE A 153 6.29 -24.91 -3.72
C PHE A 153 4.94 -24.22 -3.86
N THR A 154 4.28 -23.97 -2.72
CA THR A 154 3.15 -23.04 -2.65
C THR A 154 3.65 -21.71 -2.12
N MET A 155 3.52 -20.66 -2.92
CA MET A 155 3.95 -19.29 -2.58
C MET A 155 2.76 -18.35 -2.44
N ASN A 156 2.87 -17.35 -1.57
CA ASN A 156 1.90 -16.28 -1.43
C ASN A 156 2.61 -14.96 -1.07
N THR A 157 1.85 -13.88 -0.88
CA THR A 157 2.41 -12.53 -0.63
C THR A 157 2.69 -12.25 0.85
N SER A 158 2.62 -13.24 1.74
CA SER A 158 2.93 -13.04 3.17
C SER A 158 4.39 -12.63 3.36
N LEU A 159 4.63 -11.58 4.14
CA LEU A 159 5.98 -11.11 4.45
C LEU A 159 6.75 -12.22 5.18
N VAL A 160 8.02 -12.43 4.80
CA VAL A 160 8.94 -13.46 5.33
C VAL A 160 8.59 -14.90 4.94
N SER A 161 7.35 -15.33 5.13
CA SER A 161 6.94 -16.74 5.00
C SER A 161 6.29 -17.11 3.67
N GLY A 162 5.87 -16.12 2.87
CA GLY A 162 5.13 -16.36 1.63
C GLY A 162 6.00 -16.80 0.45
N GLY A 163 7.30 -16.48 0.45
CA GLY A 163 8.25 -16.89 -0.58
C GLY A 163 8.14 -16.17 -1.92
N LEU A 164 7.03 -15.47 -2.20
CA LEU A 164 6.84 -14.72 -3.45
C LEU A 164 7.46 -13.32 -3.42
N VAL A 165 7.26 -12.58 -2.33
CA VAL A 165 7.69 -11.19 -2.13
C VAL A 165 8.85 -11.14 -1.15
N GLY A 166 9.84 -10.29 -1.43
CA GLY A 166 11.03 -10.09 -0.61
C GLY A 166 10.76 -9.35 0.70
N LEU A 167 11.82 -9.17 1.50
CA LEU A 167 11.75 -8.55 2.82
C LEU A 167 11.48 -7.04 2.81
N ASP A 168 11.63 -6.39 1.66
CA ASP A 168 11.22 -5.00 1.48
C ASP A 168 9.71 -4.82 1.26
N GLY A 169 8.98 -5.91 1.01
CA GLY A 169 7.54 -5.91 0.78
C GLY A 169 7.12 -5.37 -0.59
N ILE A 170 8.05 -5.14 -1.51
CA ILE A 170 7.79 -4.55 -2.84
C ILE A 170 8.31 -5.46 -3.95
N HIS A 171 9.59 -5.84 -3.90
CA HIS A 171 10.20 -6.64 -4.95
C HIS A 171 9.88 -8.12 -4.76
N LEU A 172 9.77 -8.85 -5.87
CA LEU A 172 9.66 -10.30 -5.81
C LEU A 172 10.99 -10.92 -5.37
N THR A 173 10.91 -12.11 -4.79
CA THR A 173 12.11 -12.94 -4.59
C THR A 173 12.64 -13.43 -5.95
N ALA A 174 13.86 -14.00 -5.99
CA ALA A 174 14.36 -14.60 -7.23
C ALA A 174 13.39 -15.68 -7.76
N ARG A 175 12.80 -16.46 -6.85
CA ARG A 175 11.76 -17.43 -7.18
C ARG A 175 10.47 -16.80 -7.69
N GLY A 176 10.05 -15.69 -7.09
CA GLY A 176 8.90 -14.93 -7.57
C GLY A 176 9.11 -14.39 -8.98
N TYR A 177 10.29 -13.84 -9.28
CA TYR A 177 10.62 -13.41 -10.64
C TYR A 177 10.68 -14.57 -11.63
N ALA A 178 11.23 -15.72 -11.24
CA ALA A 178 11.23 -16.93 -12.07
C ALA A 178 9.79 -17.40 -12.39
N PHE A 179 8.89 -17.33 -11.40
CA PHE A 179 7.48 -17.62 -11.62
C PHE A 179 6.85 -16.63 -12.62
N MET A 180 7.10 -15.32 -12.48
CA MET A 180 6.59 -14.32 -13.42
C MET A 180 7.16 -14.49 -14.83
N ALA A 181 8.43 -14.87 -14.95
CA ALA A 181 9.04 -15.18 -16.25
C ALA A 181 8.34 -16.35 -16.92
N ASN A 182 8.01 -17.42 -16.18
CA ASN A 182 7.23 -18.53 -16.69
C ASN A 182 5.80 -18.09 -17.09
N THR A 183 5.16 -17.20 -16.34
CA THR A 183 3.86 -16.63 -16.70
C THR A 183 3.93 -15.84 -18.03
N ILE A 184 5.02 -15.09 -18.26
CA ILE A 184 5.25 -14.38 -19.52
C ILE A 184 5.47 -15.36 -20.68
N LEU A 185 6.30 -16.39 -20.49
CA LEU A 185 6.54 -17.41 -21.53
C LEU A 185 5.24 -18.14 -21.93
N LYS A 186 4.35 -18.41 -20.96
CA LYS A 186 3.03 -19.00 -21.25
C LYS A 186 2.14 -18.06 -22.05
N ALA A 187 2.11 -16.77 -21.73
CA ALA A 187 1.37 -15.79 -22.53
C ALA A 187 1.91 -15.67 -23.96
N ILE A 188 3.23 -15.84 -24.16
CA ILE A 188 3.87 -15.89 -25.48
C ILE A 188 3.44 -17.13 -26.25
N ASP A 189 3.39 -18.29 -25.61
CA ASP A 189 2.87 -19.53 -26.22
C ASP A 189 1.41 -19.36 -26.65
N ASP A 190 0.57 -18.74 -25.82
CA ASP A 190 -0.85 -18.53 -26.12
C ASP A 190 -1.08 -17.56 -27.30
N GLU A 191 -0.29 -16.47 -27.39
CA GLU A 191 -0.45 -15.46 -28.45
C GLU A 191 0.14 -15.90 -29.79
N TYR A 192 1.31 -16.56 -29.77
CA TYR A 192 2.08 -16.84 -30.98
C TYR A 192 2.13 -18.31 -31.37
N GLU A 193 1.39 -19.16 -30.67
CA GLU A 193 1.40 -20.62 -30.85
C GLU A 193 2.82 -21.22 -30.71
N SER A 194 3.67 -20.60 -29.89
CA SER A 194 4.99 -21.15 -29.55
C SER A 194 4.87 -22.29 -28.53
N ASN A 195 6.02 -22.85 -28.11
CA ASN A 195 6.03 -24.04 -27.26
C ASN A 195 7.03 -23.98 -26.09
N PHE A 196 7.33 -22.80 -25.54
CA PHE A 196 8.24 -22.65 -24.40
C PHE A 196 7.80 -23.45 -23.17
N ALA A 197 6.51 -23.64 -22.92
CA ALA A 197 6.03 -24.42 -21.79
C ALA A 197 6.14 -25.94 -22.02
N ASN A 198 6.16 -26.37 -23.27
CA ASN A 198 6.16 -27.80 -23.66
C ASN A 198 7.54 -28.29 -24.11
N ALA A 199 8.42 -27.37 -24.48
CA ALA A 199 9.80 -27.67 -24.83
C ALA A 199 10.58 -28.13 -23.60
N THR A 200 11.59 -28.97 -23.82
CA THR A 200 12.41 -29.50 -22.74
C THR A 200 13.35 -28.42 -22.20
N ASN A 201 13.37 -28.23 -20.88
CA ASN A 201 14.30 -27.35 -20.15
C ASN A 201 14.23 -25.85 -20.52
N THR A 202 13.05 -25.36 -20.87
CA THR A 202 12.82 -23.95 -21.26
C THR A 202 12.20 -23.11 -20.15
N LEU A 203 11.36 -23.69 -19.30
CA LEU A 203 10.82 -22.99 -18.12
C LEU A 203 11.82 -22.99 -16.97
N ALA A 204 11.81 -21.90 -16.20
CA ALA A 204 12.52 -21.81 -14.94
C ALA A 204 11.95 -22.84 -13.94
N LYS A 205 12.81 -23.47 -13.15
CA LYS A 205 12.42 -24.41 -12.08
C LYS A 205 12.51 -23.73 -10.73
N ALA A 206 11.53 -23.90 -9.87
CA ALA A 206 11.46 -23.22 -8.59
C ALA A 206 12.66 -23.52 -7.67
N GLU A 207 13.19 -24.75 -7.72
CA GLU A 207 14.34 -25.20 -6.91
C GLU A 207 15.63 -24.43 -7.22
N ASP A 208 15.79 -23.96 -8.46
CA ASP A 208 16.98 -23.22 -8.91
C ASP A 208 17.01 -21.76 -8.40
N PHE A 209 15.89 -21.26 -7.88
CA PHE A 209 15.75 -19.87 -7.45
C PHE A 209 15.47 -19.77 -5.94
N PRO A 210 16.34 -19.07 -5.19
CA PRO A 210 16.15 -18.90 -3.76
C PRO A 210 15.07 -17.85 -3.45
N THR A 211 14.45 -17.96 -2.27
CA THR A 211 13.56 -16.91 -1.74
C THR A 211 14.30 -15.88 -0.90
N ASN A 212 15.49 -16.23 -0.42
CA ASN A 212 16.34 -15.39 0.42
C ASN A 212 17.78 -15.46 -0.09
N TYR A 213 18.45 -14.32 -0.16
CA TYR A 213 19.88 -14.28 -0.44
C TYR A 213 20.66 -14.59 0.84
N SER A 214 21.78 -15.30 0.71
CA SER A 214 22.68 -15.54 1.84
C SER A 214 23.15 -14.21 2.44
N PRO A 215 23.19 -14.05 3.77
CA PRO A 215 23.83 -12.89 4.41
C PRO A 215 25.31 -12.72 4.03
N THR A 216 25.92 -13.75 3.44
CA THR A 216 27.32 -13.77 2.99
C THR A 216 27.51 -13.37 1.54
N LEU A 217 26.44 -13.10 0.77
CA LEU A 217 26.55 -12.48 -0.54
C LEU A 217 26.95 -11.02 -0.31
N LEU A 218 28.18 -10.67 -0.67
CA LEU A 218 28.67 -9.30 -0.60
C LEU A 218 27.84 -8.39 -1.52
N PRO A 219 27.57 -7.14 -1.11
CA PRO A 219 26.82 -6.16 -1.91
C PRO A 219 27.52 -5.81 -3.23
#